data_AF-A0A3A8NRS7-F1
#
_entry.id   AF-A0A3A8NRS7-F1
#
_cell.length_a   1.000
_cell.length_b   1.000
_cell.length_c   1.000
_cell.angle_alpha   90.00
_cell.angle_beta   90.00
_cell.angle_gamma   90.00
#
_symmetry.space_group_name_H-M   'P 1'
#
loop_
_entity.id
_entity.type
_entity.pdbx_description
1 polymer ?
#
loop_
_entity_poly.entity_id
_entity_poly.type
_entity_poly.pdbx_seq_one_letter_code
_entity_poly.pdbx_strand_id
1 'polypeptide(L)'
;MLQMDLIRENALTAVEELEDGLRQPLTPLQREELLTRLSTYRRIAAIGALLSEADVTAFRHDLRLSAMARRELLLLDSDPAAPSRFRCAGRVEPLFDALAAGEVGLARDLAQHAPHRWVADEEFEDDFRYADFWREHLHADAKAPSPGTERALAAFQQCSGDSGSPRLAVCEALSKRDQDAFDAALEDLLVERDAEFRNAGLPLHPQRFHTERHVFIEGLALLRLAEECGLRMQPEYRMMPGLARR
;
A
#
# COMPACT_ATOMS: atom_id res chain seq x y z
N MET A 1 -1.11 -24.82 -7.99
CA MET A 1 -2.36 -24.70 -7.23
C MET A 1 -2.11 -25.00 -5.76
N LEU A 2 -1.77 -26.25 -5.37
CA LEU A 2 -1.52 -26.69 -3.98
C LEU A 2 -0.67 -25.75 -3.08
N GLN A 3 0.35 -25.07 -3.61
CA GLN A 3 1.20 -24.18 -2.81
C GLN A 3 0.50 -22.85 -2.45
N MET A 4 -0.33 -22.28 -3.33
CA MET A 4 -1.04 -21.03 -3.03
C MET A 4 -2.20 -21.27 -2.08
N ASP A 5 -2.91 -22.39 -2.23
CA ASP A 5 -3.98 -22.83 -1.33
C ASP A 5 -3.44 -22.92 0.11
N LEU A 6 -2.31 -23.61 0.29
CA LEU A 6 -1.66 -23.74 1.59
C LEU A 6 -1.19 -22.40 2.17
N ILE A 7 -0.66 -21.48 1.34
CA ILE A 7 -0.26 -20.14 1.81
C ILE A 7 -1.49 -19.36 2.29
N ARG A 8 -2.60 -19.44 1.54
CA ARG A 8 -3.86 -18.79 1.91
C ARG A 8 -4.42 -19.36 3.21
N GLU A 9 -4.48 -20.69 3.34
CA GLU A 9 -4.93 -21.36 4.56
C GLU A 9 -4.09 -20.94 5.78
N ASN A 10 -2.75 -20.98 5.65
CA ASN A 10 -1.86 -20.53 6.72
C ASN A 10 -2.06 -19.06 7.08
N ALA A 11 -2.33 -18.19 6.10
CA ALA A 11 -2.61 -16.79 6.35
C ALA A 11 -3.94 -16.61 7.09
N LEU A 12 -4.98 -17.37 6.74
CA LEU A 12 -6.28 -17.34 7.43
C LEU A 12 -6.17 -17.89 8.86
N THR A 13 -5.42 -18.96 9.10
CA THR A 13 -5.14 -19.44 10.46
C THR A 13 -4.41 -18.36 11.28
N ALA A 14 -3.39 -17.70 10.72
CA ALA A 14 -2.71 -16.61 11.40
C ALA A 14 -3.64 -15.42 11.70
N VAL A 15 -4.57 -15.10 10.79
CA VAL A 15 -5.61 -14.09 11.00
C VAL A 15 -6.49 -14.44 12.20
N GLU A 16 -6.97 -15.69 12.30
CA GLU A 16 -7.81 -16.15 13.42
C GLU A 16 -7.08 -16.00 14.76
N GLU A 17 -5.83 -16.44 14.83
CA GLU A 17 -4.99 -16.30 16.02
C GLU A 17 -4.76 -14.83 16.43
N LEU A 18 -4.53 -13.95 15.45
CA LEU A 18 -4.34 -12.52 15.69
C LEU A 18 -5.62 -11.83 16.17
N GLU A 19 -6.78 -12.19 15.61
CA GLU A 19 -8.08 -11.69 16.05
C GLU A 19 -8.41 -12.16 17.47
N ASP A 20 -8.13 -13.41 17.81
CA ASP A 20 -8.26 -13.94 19.16
C ASP A 20 -7.34 -13.20 20.14
N GLY A 21 -6.10 -12.91 19.73
CA GLY A 21 -5.15 -12.11 20.49
C GLY A 21 -5.63 -10.68 20.75
N LEU A 22 -6.23 -10.02 19.76
CA LEU A 22 -6.74 -8.65 19.87
C LEU A 22 -7.90 -8.49 20.86
N ARG A 23 -8.62 -9.60 21.16
CA ARG A 23 -9.69 -9.65 22.18
C ARG A 23 -9.16 -9.79 23.61
N GLN A 24 -7.88 -10.07 23.79
CA GLN A 24 -7.27 -10.17 25.12
C GLN A 24 -6.87 -8.79 25.67
N PRO A 25 -6.62 -8.66 26.99
CA PRO A 25 -5.96 -7.49 27.55
C PRO A 25 -4.54 -7.36 26.97
N LEU A 26 -4.24 -6.21 26.36
CA LEU A 26 -2.97 -5.93 25.68
C LEU A 26 -2.39 -4.61 26.15
N THR A 27 -1.06 -4.52 26.22
CA THR A 27 -0.38 -3.22 26.25
C THR A 27 -0.58 -2.49 24.92
N PRO A 28 -0.44 -1.14 24.88
CA PRO A 28 -0.56 -0.38 23.63
C PRO A 28 0.34 -0.93 22.52
N LEU A 29 1.64 -1.15 22.81
CA LEU A 29 2.60 -1.65 21.84
C LEU A 29 2.23 -3.03 21.27
N GLN A 30 1.74 -3.95 22.12
CA GLN A 30 1.29 -5.27 21.66
C GLN A 30 0.08 -5.15 20.73
N ARG A 31 -0.87 -4.26 21.04
CA ARG A 31 -2.03 -4.01 20.16
C ARG A 31 -1.58 -3.47 18.81
N GLU A 32 -0.64 -2.54 18.78
CA GLU A 32 -0.12 -1.98 17.53
C GLU A 32 0.58 -3.03 16.66
N GLU A 33 1.37 -3.89 17.28
CA GLU A 33 2.04 -4.99 16.60
C GLU A 33 1.03 -5.99 16.02
N LEU A 34 0.03 -6.41 16.79
CA LEU A 34 -1.00 -7.34 16.34
C LEU A 34 -1.83 -6.76 15.19
N LEU A 35 -2.21 -5.48 15.23
CA LEU A 35 -2.92 -4.83 14.12
C LEU A 35 -2.07 -4.73 12.86
N THR A 36 -0.78 -4.45 12.99
CA THR A 36 0.16 -4.41 11.85
C THR A 36 0.30 -5.79 11.21
N ARG A 37 0.43 -6.85 12.03
CA ARG A 37 0.48 -8.23 11.55
C ARG A 37 -0.85 -8.66 10.92
N LEU A 38 -1.98 -8.30 11.52
CA LEU A 38 -3.32 -8.60 11.00
C LEU A 38 -3.49 -8.00 9.60
N SER A 39 -3.12 -6.74 9.42
CA SER A 39 -3.11 -6.09 8.11
C SER A 39 -2.26 -6.89 7.10
N THR A 40 -1.03 -7.23 7.48
CA THR A 40 -0.13 -8.01 6.62
C THR A 40 -0.72 -9.36 6.20
N TYR A 41 -1.25 -10.15 7.15
CA TYR A 41 -1.80 -11.47 6.83
C TYR A 41 -3.11 -11.41 6.07
N ARG A 42 -3.95 -10.38 6.29
CA ARG A 42 -5.13 -10.13 5.46
C ARG A 42 -4.75 -9.86 4.01
N ARG A 43 -3.73 -9.04 3.75
CA ARG A 43 -3.21 -8.88 2.37
C ARG A 43 -2.71 -10.21 1.78
N ILE A 44 -1.97 -11.01 2.54
CA ILE A 44 -1.47 -12.31 2.06
C ILE A 44 -2.65 -13.22 1.69
N ALA A 45 -3.70 -13.28 2.53
CA ALA A 45 -4.92 -14.03 2.26
C ALA A 45 -5.64 -13.53 1.00
N ALA A 46 -5.72 -12.21 0.81
CA ALA A 46 -6.29 -11.59 -0.37
C ALA A 46 -5.58 -12.05 -1.65
N ILE A 47 -4.25 -11.89 -1.70
CA ILE A 47 -3.45 -12.30 -2.86
C ILE A 47 -3.53 -13.81 -3.05
N GLY A 48 -3.54 -14.58 -1.97
CA GLY A 48 -3.74 -16.03 -1.99
C GLY A 48 -5.03 -16.41 -2.71
N ALA A 49 -6.17 -15.82 -2.34
CA ALA A 49 -7.47 -16.08 -2.95
C ALA A 49 -7.49 -15.74 -4.45
N LEU A 50 -6.83 -14.64 -4.83
CA LEU A 50 -6.69 -14.24 -6.22
C LEU A 50 -5.85 -15.23 -7.04
N LEU A 51 -4.74 -15.71 -6.49
CA LEU A 51 -3.80 -16.61 -7.17
C LEU A 51 -4.25 -18.07 -7.19
N SER A 52 -5.00 -18.54 -6.19
CA SER A 52 -5.50 -19.91 -6.12
C SER A 52 -6.75 -20.12 -6.97
N GLU A 53 -7.73 -19.23 -6.82
CA GLU A 53 -9.12 -19.47 -7.23
C GLU A 53 -9.66 -18.35 -8.16
N ALA A 54 -8.86 -17.31 -8.43
CA ALA A 54 -9.31 -16.08 -9.08
C ALA A 54 -10.52 -15.43 -8.37
N ASP A 55 -10.62 -15.61 -7.05
CA ASP A 55 -11.72 -15.07 -6.25
C ASP A 55 -11.50 -13.58 -5.96
N VAL A 56 -12.06 -12.74 -6.84
CA VAL A 56 -12.05 -11.28 -6.71
C VAL A 56 -12.80 -10.79 -5.47
N THR A 57 -13.84 -11.51 -5.05
CA THR A 57 -14.68 -11.08 -3.93
C THR A 57 -13.90 -11.24 -2.62
N ALA A 58 -13.28 -12.40 -2.41
CA ALA A 58 -12.39 -12.63 -1.27
C ALA A 58 -11.17 -11.70 -1.32
N PHE A 59 -10.56 -11.52 -2.49
CA PHE A 59 -9.45 -10.58 -2.68
C PHE A 59 -9.80 -9.16 -2.19
N ARG A 60 -10.90 -8.58 -2.69
CA ARG A 60 -11.34 -7.23 -2.28
C ARG A 60 -11.71 -7.18 -0.79
N HIS A 61 -12.40 -8.21 -0.30
CA HIS A 61 -12.82 -8.30 1.09
C HIS A 61 -11.62 -8.27 2.05
N ASP A 62 -10.61 -9.10 1.81
CA ASP A 62 -9.44 -9.20 2.66
C ASP A 62 -8.53 -7.97 2.55
N LEU A 63 -8.39 -7.35 1.36
CA LEU A 63 -7.70 -6.05 1.24
C LEU A 63 -8.38 -4.95 2.04
N ARG A 64 -9.72 -4.88 1.99
CA ARG A 64 -10.49 -3.94 2.83
C ARG A 64 -10.24 -4.20 4.32
N LEU A 65 -10.22 -5.46 4.75
CA LEU A 65 -9.92 -5.80 6.15
C LEU A 65 -8.47 -5.46 6.54
N SER A 66 -7.51 -5.60 5.63
CA SER A 66 -6.14 -5.12 5.83
C SER A 66 -6.12 -3.62 6.12
N ALA A 67 -6.78 -2.83 5.26
CA ALA A 67 -6.89 -1.39 5.42
C ALA A 67 -7.64 -1.00 6.72
N MET A 68 -8.68 -1.74 7.12
CA MET A 68 -9.40 -1.50 8.37
C MET A 68 -8.53 -1.72 9.61
N ALA A 69 -7.68 -2.76 9.62
CA ALA A 69 -6.74 -2.99 10.72
C ALA A 69 -5.75 -1.82 10.87
N ARG A 70 -5.28 -1.25 9.74
CA ARG A 70 -4.47 -0.04 9.75
C ARG A 70 -5.24 1.18 10.28
N ARG A 71 -6.50 1.33 9.90
CA ARG A 71 -7.35 2.43 10.39
C ARG A 71 -7.54 2.34 11.90
N GLU A 72 -7.81 1.15 12.43
CA GLU A 72 -7.89 0.93 13.88
C GLU A 72 -6.60 1.34 14.58
N LEU A 73 -5.44 0.93 14.04
CA LEU A 73 -4.12 1.31 14.55
C LEU A 73 -3.88 2.82 14.55
N LEU A 74 -4.27 3.52 13.48
CA LEU A 74 -4.12 4.98 13.40
C LEU A 74 -5.06 5.73 14.35
N LEU A 75 -6.22 5.15 14.67
CA LEU A 75 -7.22 5.73 15.59
C LEU A 75 -6.97 5.45 17.07
N LEU A 76 -5.98 4.61 17.42
CA LEU A 76 -5.58 4.43 18.81
C LEU A 76 -5.14 5.76 19.42
N ASP A 77 -5.47 5.97 20.70
CA ASP A 77 -5.11 7.18 21.45
C ASP A 77 -3.58 7.27 21.59
N SER A 78 -3.03 7.99 20.62
CA SER A 78 -1.65 8.30 20.27
C SER A 78 -1.06 9.51 20.97
N ASP A 79 0.20 9.54 21.39
CA ASP A 79 0.92 10.82 21.27
C ASP A 79 1.20 11.07 19.77
N PRO A 80 0.57 12.07 19.12
CA PRO A 80 0.82 12.36 17.72
C PRO A 80 2.24 12.91 17.48
N ALA A 81 2.93 13.40 18.51
CA ALA A 81 4.28 13.95 18.40
C ALA A 81 5.38 12.86 18.39
N ALA A 82 5.05 11.64 18.81
CA ALA A 82 5.96 10.51 18.89
C ALA A 82 5.25 9.20 18.48
N PRO A 83 4.85 9.06 17.19
CA PRO A 83 4.21 7.84 16.74
C PRO A 83 5.21 6.68 16.79
N SER A 84 4.74 5.49 17.17
CA SER A 84 5.56 4.29 17.11
C SER A 84 5.92 3.93 15.67
N ARG A 85 6.92 3.07 15.50
CA ARG A 85 7.29 2.46 14.21
C ARG A 85 6.15 1.80 13.45
N PHE A 86 5.11 1.38 14.16
CA PHE A 86 3.92 0.76 13.56
C PHE A 86 2.98 1.82 12.98
N ARG A 87 2.99 3.04 13.53
CA ARG A 87 2.13 4.16 13.14
C ARG A 87 2.74 5.08 12.08
N CYS A 88 4.06 5.01 11.84
CA CYS A 88 4.78 5.74 10.77
C CYS A 88 4.02 5.87 9.45
N ALA A 89 4.08 7.05 8.84
CA ALA A 89 3.28 7.37 7.65
C ALA A 89 3.74 6.58 6.42
N GLY A 90 5.03 6.29 6.32
CA GLY A 90 5.65 5.52 5.24
C GLY A 90 5.10 4.10 5.06
N ARG A 91 4.34 3.59 6.05
CA ARG A 91 3.57 2.32 5.93
C ARG A 91 2.30 2.54 5.10
N VAL A 92 2.50 2.81 3.82
CA VAL A 92 1.45 3.12 2.83
C VAL A 92 0.74 1.89 2.30
N GLU A 93 1.25 0.69 2.60
CA GLU A 93 0.68 -0.56 2.11
C GLU A 93 -0.84 -0.65 2.31
N PRO A 94 -1.41 -0.42 3.51
CA PRO A 94 -2.84 -0.60 3.71
C PRO A 94 -3.68 0.51 3.06
N LEU A 95 -3.08 1.66 2.74
CA LEU A 95 -3.71 2.70 1.92
C LEU A 95 -3.89 2.19 0.49
N PHE A 96 -2.87 1.54 -0.08
CA PHE A 96 -3.00 0.88 -1.39
C PHE A 96 -3.93 -0.33 -1.36
N ASP A 97 -4.02 -1.05 -0.25
CA ASP A 97 -5.02 -2.12 -0.10
C ASP A 97 -6.44 -1.57 -0.23
N ALA A 98 -6.74 -0.45 0.43
CA ALA A 98 -8.04 0.21 0.32
C ALA A 98 -8.33 0.62 -1.14
N LEU A 99 -7.37 1.27 -1.80
CA LEU A 99 -7.53 1.70 -3.20
C LEU A 99 -7.72 0.52 -4.16
N ALA A 100 -6.91 -0.54 -4.04
CA ALA A 100 -7.04 -1.74 -4.86
C ALA A 100 -8.38 -2.45 -4.61
N ALA A 101 -8.88 -2.46 -3.37
CA ALA A 101 -10.21 -2.96 -3.02
C ALA A 101 -11.36 -2.11 -3.62
N GLY A 102 -11.11 -0.86 -4.00
CA GLY A 102 -12.12 0.10 -4.48
C GLY A 102 -12.71 0.98 -3.36
N GLU A 103 -12.09 0.96 -2.17
CA GLU A 103 -12.56 1.62 -0.95
C GLU A 103 -11.93 3.01 -0.81
N VAL A 104 -12.22 3.92 -1.74
CA VAL A 104 -11.62 5.28 -1.77
C VAL A 104 -11.91 6.06 -0.50
N GLY A 105 -13.10 5.90 0.09
CA GLY A 105 -13.44 6.51 1.38
C GLY A 105 -12.51 6.05 2.50
N LEU A 106 -12.22 4.74 2.57
CA LEU A 106 -11.27 4.19 3.54
C LEU A 106 -9.83 4.66 3.28
N ALA A 107 -9.41 4.78 2.02
CA ALA A 107 -8.11 5.32 1.68
C ALA A 107 -7.95 6.78 2.15
N ARG A 108 -8.99 7.61 1.98
CA ARG A 108 -9.02 8.99 2.51
C ARG A 108 -9.00 9.03 4.03
N ASP A 109 -9.78 8.18 4.69
CA ASP A 109 -9.76 8.03 6.15
C ASP A 109 -8.33 7.69 6.65
N LEU A 110 -7.64 6.76 5.98
CA LEU A 110 -6.27 6.39 6.32
C LEU A 110 -5.30 7.56 6.14
N ALA A 111 -5.37 8.25 5.00
CA ALA A 111 -4.57 9.43 4.72
C ALA A 111 -4.77 10.53 5.78
N GLN A 112 -6.01 10.78 6.18
CA GLN A 112 -6.37 11.79 7.18
C GLN A 112 -5.77 11.50 8.56
N HIS A 113 -5.66 10.24 8.96
CA HIS A 113 -5.19 9.85 10.29
C HIS A 113 -3.72 9.43 10.32
N ALA A 114 -3.04 9.37 9.16
CA ALA A 114 -1.61 9.07 9.09
C ALA A 114 -0.80 10.21 9.73
N PRO A 115 0.34 9.94 10.39
CA PRO A 115 1.20 10.99 10.92
C PRO A 115 1.68 11.98 9.85
N HIS A 116 1.81 13.26 10.23
CA HIS A 116 2.22 14.35 9.33
C HIS A 116 3.70 14.70 9.47
N ARG A 117 4.45 13.95 10.28
CA ARG A 117 5.84 14.20 10.61
C ARG A 117 6.65 12.94 10.37
N TRP A 118 7.77 13.12 9.68
CA TRP A 118 8.79 12.11 9.52
C TRP A 118 9.45 11.75 10.85
N VAL A 119 9.53 10.45 11.14
CA VAL A 119 10.25 9.92 12.31
C VAL A 119 11.57 9.28 11.86
N ALA A 120 12.65 10.06 11.91
CA ALA A 120 13.94 9.69 11.32
C ALA A 120 14.53 8.34 11.80
N ASP A 121 14.29 7.96 13.06
CA ASP A 121 14.81 6.71 13.62
C ASP A 121 13.91 5.49 13.35
N GLU A 122 12.72 5.68 12.79
CA GLU A 122 11.69 4.63 12.66
C GLU A 122 11.20 4.40 11.21
N GLU A 123 11.37 5.38 10.31
CA GLU A 123 11.01 5.25 8.89
C GLU A 123 12.00 5.98 7.97
N PHE A 124 12.18 5.45 6.76
CA PHE A 124 12.96 6.12 5.73
C PHE A 124 12.26 7.39 5.26
N GLU A 125 13.05 8.43 4.94
CA GLU A 125 12.48 9.72 4.55
C GLU A 125 11.71 9.63 3.23
N ASP A 126 12.21 8.87 2.26
CA ASP A 126 11.57 8.66 0.96
C ASP A 126 10.20 7.97 1.07
N ASP A 127 10.08 6.94 1.91
CA ASP A 127 8.79 6.31 2.24
C ASP A 127 7.81 7.32 2.87
N PHE A 128 8.30 8.15 3.81
CA PHE A 128 7.50 9.22 4.39
C PHE A 128 7.05 10.24 3.33
N ARG A 129 7.95 10.68 2.43
CA ARG A 129 7.60 11.64 1.36
C ARG A 129 6.61 11.07 0.36
N TYR A 130 6.72 9.78 0.07
CA TYR A 130 5.74 9.09 -0.77
C TYR A 130 4.37 9.04 -0.10
N ALA A 131 4.30 8.74 1.20
CA ALA A 131 3.08 8.82 1.98
C ALA A 131 2.49 10.25 2.03
N ASP A 132 3.36 11.25 2.19
CA ASP A 132 3.01 12.67 2.21
C ASP A 132 2.31 13.07 0.93
N PHE A 133 2.86 12.67 -0.22
CA PHE A 133 2.24 12.90 -1.53
C PHE A 133 0.84 12.31 -1.62
N TRP A 134 0.66 11.03 -1.26
CA TRP A 134 -0.66 10.39 -1.35
C TRP A 134 -1.69 11.02 -0.43
N ARG A 135 -1.28 11.43 0.76
CA ARG A 135 -2.18 12.15 1.67
C ARG A 135 -2.70 13.43 1.03
N GLU A 136 -1.80 14.25 0.50
CA GLU A 136 -2.18 15.52 -0.15
C GLU A 136 -3.00 15.27 -1.43
N HIS A 137 -2.64 14.25 -2.22
CA HIS A 137 -3.34 13.87 -3.44
C HIS A 137 -4.78 13.39 -3.15
N LEU A 138 -4.99 12.55 -2.14
CA LEU A 138 -6.31 12.03 -1.78
C LEU A 138 -7.25 13.08 -1.17
N HIS A 139 -6.69 14.15 -0.60
CA HIS A 139 -7.43 15.31 -0.10
C HIS A 139 -7.66 16.40 -1.16
N ALA A 140 -6.94 16.35 -2.28
CA ALA A 140 -7.10 17.31 -3.36
C ALA A 140 -8.45 17.15 -4.08
N ASP A 141 -9.01 18.26 -4.56
CA ASP A 141 -10.12 18.20 -5.51
C ASP A 141 -9.60 17.67 -6.85
N ALA A 142 -10.27 16.65 -7.40
CA ALA A 142 -9.92 16.03 -8.67
C ALA A 142 -9.87 17.01 -9.86
N LYS A 143 -10.35 18.24 -9.72
CA LYS A 143 -10.40 19.24 -10.79
C LYS A 143 -9.18 20.15 -10.88
N ALA A 144 -8.34 20.26 -9.86
CA ALA A 144 -7.21 21.19 -9.88
C ALA A 144 -5.98 20.69 -9.09
N PRO A 145 -4.76 21.06 -9.51
CA PRO A 145 -3.56 20.83 -8.70
C PRO A 145 -3.72 21.45 -7.31
N SER A 146 -3.46 20.66 -6.27
CA SER A 146 -3.45 21.12 -4.88
C SER A 146 -2.09 21.71 -4.55
N PRO A 147 -2.01 22.92 -3.94
CA PRO A 147 -0.76 23.45 -3.40
C PRO A 147 -0.08 22.48 -2.41
N GLY A 148 -0.87 21.67 -1.71
CA GLY A 148 -0.38 20.61 -0.83
C GLY A 148 0.35 19.52 -1.61
N THR A 149 -0.21 19.07 -2.74
CA THR A 149 0.39 18.06 -3.62
C THR A 149 1.68 18.57 -4.24
N GLU A 150 1.71 19.82 -4.73
CA GLU A 150 2.93 20.44 -5.27
C GLU A 150 4.06 20.52 -4.22
N ARG A 151 3.71 20.93 -3.00
CA ARG A 151 4.64 20.97 -1.86
C ARG A 151 5.19 19.57 -1.53
N ALA A 152 4.32 18.57 -1.43
CA ALA A 152 4.72 17.21 -1.11
C ALA A 152 5.63 16.63 -2.20
N LEU A 153 5.31 16.88 -3.47
CA LEU A 153 6.11 16.44 -4.61
C LEU A 153 7.51 17.10 -4.61
N ALA A 154 7.58 18.41 -4.37
CA ALA A 154 8.87 19.12 -4.26
C ALA A 154 9.72 18.57 -3.10
N ALA A 155 9.11 18.25 -1.96
CA ALA A 155 9.81 17.64 -0.84
C ALA A 155 10.30 16.22 -1.17
N PHE A 156 9.51 15.43 -1.92
CA PHE A 156 9.92 14.11 -2.37
C PHE A 156 11.09 14.15 -3.36
N GLN A 157 11.06 15.10 -4.31
CA GLN A 157 12.18 15.35 -5.22
C GLN A 157 13.46 15.74 -4.47
N GLN A 158 13.35 16.60 -3.46
CA GLN A 158 14.50 17.02 -2.66
C GLN A 158 15.14 15.84 -1.92
N CYS A 159 14.33 14.93 -1.38
CA CYS A 159 14.81 13.72 -0.69
C CYS A 159 15.45 12.71 -1.65
N SER A 160 14.89 12.54 -2.85
CA SER A 160 15.33 11.52 -3.82
C SER A 160 16.64 11.88 -4.53
N GLY A 161 17.04 13.16 -4.49
CA GLY A 161 18.27 13.64 -5.13
C GLY A 161 18.31 13.39 -6.64
N ASP A 162 19.53 13.31 -7.18
CA ASP A 162 19.78 13.18 -8.63
C ASP A 162 19.56 11.75 -9.16
N SER A 163 19.53 10.73 -8.28
CA SER A 163 19.25 9.34 -8.67
C SER A 163 17.79 9.11 -9.04
N GLY A 164 16.88 9.99 -8.60
CA GLY A 164 15.46 9.86 -8.82
C GLY A 164 14.83 8.66 -8.08
N SER A 165 13.53 8.48 -8.30
CA SER A 165 12.77 7.31 -7.84
C SER A 165 11.64 7.04 -8.84
N PRO A 166 11.38 5.79 -9.28
CA PRO A 166 10.22 5.48 -10.11
C PRO A 166 8.90 5.88 -9.44
N ARG A 167 8.79 5.75 -8.11
CA ARG A 167 7.62 6.23 -7.36
C ARG A 167 7.44 7.74 -7.50
N LEU A 168 8.53 8.51 -7.41
CA LEU A 168 8.49 9.96 -7.64
C LEU A 168 8.01 10.28 -9.06
N ALA A 169 8.56 9.61 -10.07
CA ALA A 169 8.15 9.79 -11.46
C ALA A 169 6.65 9.48 -11.69
N VAL A 170 6.12 8.45 -11.02
CA VAL A 170 4.68 8.15 -11.02
C VAL A 170 3.87 9.29 -10.41
N CYS A 171 4.29 9.80 -9.24
CA CYS A 171 3.63 10.93 -8.58
C CYS A 171 3.62 12.19 -9.47
N GLU A 172 4.73 12.47 -10.15
CA GLU A 172 4.82 13.60 -11.09
C GLU A 172 3.88 13.43 -12.29
N ALA A 173 3.88 12.24 -12.91
CA ALA A 173 3.07 11.95 -14.08
C ALA A 173 1.58 12.05 -13.77
N LEU A 174 1.14 11.52 -12.62
CA LEU A 174 -0.25 11.65 -12.15
C LEU A 174 -0.63 13.10 -11.90
N SER A 175 0.25 13.87 -11.26
CA SER A 175 0.00 15.31 -10.99
C SER A 175 -0.16 16.12 -12.27
N LYS A 176 0.62 15.79 -13.30
CA LYS A 176 0.59 16.44 -14.62
C LYS A 176 -0.45 15.86 -15.58
N ARG A 177 -1.07 14.72 -15.23
CA ARG A 177 -1.94 13.90 -16.10
C ARG A 177 -1.25 13.55 -17.42
N ASP A 178 0.03 13.21 -17.34
CA ASP A 178 0.85 12.88 -18.49
C ASP A 178 0.83 11.36 -18.71
N GLN A 179 0.17 10.92 -19.78
CA GLN A 179 0.03 9.50 -20.13
C GLN A 179 1.39 8.85 -20.38
N ASP A 180 2.23 9.47 -21.22
CA ASP A 180 3.46 8.85 -21.68
C ASP A 180 4.48 8.77 -20.53
N ALA A 181 4.52 9.81 -19.68
CA ALA A 181 5.34 9.80 -18.46
C ALA A 181 4.85 8.76 -17.45
N PHE A 182 3.54 8.58 -17.30
CA PHE A 182 2.98 7.58 -16.39
C PHE A 182 3.32 6.16 -16.83
N ASP A 183 3.13 5.85 -18.13
CA ASP A 183 3.41 4.53 -18.67
C ASP A 183 4.90 4.18 -18.53
N ALA A 184 5.81 5.14 -18.78
CA ALA A 184 7.25 4.95 -18.57
C ALA A 184 7.60 4.74 -17.08
N ALA A 185 7.09 5.59 -16.19
CA ALA A 185 7.38 5.49 -14.76
C ALA A 185 6.83 4.20 -14.12
N LEU A 186 5.67 3.72 -14.58
CA LEU A 186 5.11 2.46 -14.12
C LEU A 186 5.96 1.25 -14.57
N GLU A 187 6.51 1.27 -15.79
CA GLU A 187 7.43 0.24 -16.26
C GLU A 187 8.73 0.23 -15.44
N ASP A 188 9.31 1.40 -15.18
CA ASP A 188 10.51 1.52 -14.32
C ASP A 188 10.23 1.00 -12.90
N LEU A 189 9.06 1.28 -12.34
CA LEU A 189 8.63 0.77 -11.04
C LEU A 189 8.48 -0.77 -11.04
N LEU A 190 7.99 -1.35 -12.14
CA LEU A 190 7.93 -2.81 -12.30
C LEU A 190 9.32 -3.44 -12.41
N VAL A 191 10.26 -2.77 -13.10
CA VAL A 191 11.65 -3.22 -13.20
C VAL A 191 12.33 -3.21 -11.83
N GLU A 192 12.16 -2.13 -11.05
CA GLU A 192 12.69 -2.03 -9.69
C GLU A 192 12.10 -3.12 -8.79
N ARG A 193 10.79 -3.31 -8.83
CA ARG A 193 10.11 -4.36 -8.05
C ARG A 193 10.58 -5.77 -8.43
N ASP A 194 10.76 -6.06 -9.72
CA ASP A 194 11.28 -7.35 -10.16
C ASP A 194 12.74 -7.55 -9.73
N ALA A 195 13.54 -6.49 -9.68
CA ALA A 195 14.90 -6.54 -9.12
C ALA A 195 14.88 -6.80 -7.60
N GLU A 196 13.99 -6.15 -6.85
CA GLU A 196 13.80 -6.36 -5.40
C GLU A 196 13.58 -7.84 -5.09
N PHE A 197 12.62 -8.50 -5.76
CA PHE A 197 12.34 -9.92 -5.52
C PHE A 197 13.41 -10.88 -6.05
N ARG A 198 14.13 -10.54 -7.13
CA ARG A 198 15.22 -11.38 -7.65
C ARG A 198 16.46 -11.31 -6.77
N ASN A 199 16.73 -10.15 -6.19
CA ASN A 199 17.89 -9.89 -5.35
C ASN A 199 17.61 -10.12 -3.86
N ALA A 200 16.35 -10.32 -3.48
CA ALA A 200 15.97 -10.78 -2.17
C ALA A 200 16.67 -12.12 -1.90
N GLY A 201 17.52 -12.15 -0.87
CA GLY A 201 18.11 -13.39 -0.36
C GLY A 201 17.06 -14.29 0.29
N LEU A 202 17.36 -14.87 1.45
CA LEU A 202 16.35 -15.61 2.19
C LEU A 202 15.27 -14.64 2.72
N PRO A 203 13.98 -14.77 2.32
CA PRO A 203 12.97 -13.81 2.71
C PRO A 203 12.63 -13.91 4.21
N LEU A 204 12.60 -12.76 4.89
CA LEU A 204 12.17 -12.67 6.30
C LEU A 204 10.71 -13.08 6.50
N HIS A 205 9.87 -12.86 5.48
CA HIS A 205 8.46 -13.26 5.46
C HIS A 205 8.18 -14.11 4.21
N PRO A 206 8.39 -15.44 4.27
CA PRO A 206 8.25 -16.32 3.12
C PRO A 206 6.86 -16.25 2.46
N GLN A 207 5.79 -16.22 3.24
CA GLN A 207 4.42 -16.14 2.71
C GLN A 207 4.19 -14.86 1.91
N ARG A 208 4.64 -13.70 2.44
CA ARG A 208 4.57 -12.41 1.73
C ARG A 208 5.38 -12.45 0.44
N PHE A 209 6.60 -12.98 0.50
CA PHE A 209 7.46 -13.11 -0.67
C PHE A 209 6.81 -13.96 -1.77
N HIS A 210 6.21 -15.10 -1.40
CA HIS A 210 5.57 -16.01 -2.35
C HIS A 210 4.26 -15.49 -2.94
N THR A 211 3.64 -14.46 -2.36
CA THR A 211 2.42 -13.84 -2.89
C THR A 211 2.71 -12.54 -3.64
N GLU A 212 3.34 -11.57 -2.98
CA GLU A 212 3.54 -10.20 -3.51
C GLU A 212 4.46 -10.13 -4.74
N ARG A 213 5.27 -11.16 -4.99
CA ARG A 213 6.07 -11.28 -6.23
C ARG A 213 5.24 -11.57 -7.47
N HIS A 214 3.97 -11.96 -7.31
CA HIS A 214 3.06 -12.30 -8.41
C HIS A 214 1.95 -11.27 -8.58
N VAL A 215 1.58 -10.56 -7.52
CA VAL A 215 0.55 -9.51 -7.55
C VAL A 215 1.09 -8.24 -6.90
N PHE A 216 1.10 -7.14 -7.67
CA PHE A 216 1.55 -5.84 -7.22
C PHE A 216 0.36 -4.96 -6.81
N ILE A 217 0.06 -4.94 -5.50
CA ILE A 217 -1.09 -4.21 -4.97
C ILE A 217 -0.96 -2.69 -5.14
N GLU A 218 0.22 -2.14 -4.85
CA GLU A 218 0.51 -0.72 -5.10
C GLU A 218 0.30 -0.38 -6.58
N GLY A 219 0.81 -1.20 -7.51
CA GLY A 219 0.51 -1.05 -8.94
C GLY A 219 -0.99 -1.04 -9.27
N LEU A 220 -1.78 -1.99 -8.74
CA LEU A 220 -3.24 -2.02 -8.94
C LEU A 220 -3.93 -0.74 -8.44
N ALA A 221 -3.48 -0.20 -7.30
CA ALA A 221 -3.98 1.06 -6.77
C ALA A 221 -3.58 2.26 -7.64
N LEU A 222 -2.34 2.30 -8.13
CA LEU A 222 -1.85 3.34 -9.03
C LEU A 222 -2.63 3.37 -10.34
N LEU A 223 -2.96 2.20 -10.91
CA LEU A 223 -3.81 2.12 -12.11
C LEU A 223 -5.19 2.73 -11.87
N ARG A 224 -5.79 2.48 -10.69
CA ARG A 224 -7.10 3.08 -10.34
C ARG A 224 -7.00 4.61 -10.22
N LEU A 225 -5.96 5.11 -9.55
CA LEU A 225 -5.72 6.55 -9.42
C LEU A 225 -5.46 7.22 -10.77
N ALA A 226 -4.75 6.54 -11.67
CA ALA A 226 -4.52 7.01 -13.03
C ALA A 226 -5.83 7.11 -13.84
N GLU A 227 -6.71 6.12 -13.73
CA GLU A 227 -8.06 6.17 -14.34
C GLU A 227 -8.88 7.34 -13.79
N GLU A 228 -8.83 7.59 -12.47
CA GLU A 228 -9.47 8.75 -11.84
C GLU A 228 -8.90 10.09 -12.33
N CYS A 229 -7.62 10.13 -12.70
CA CYS A 229 -6.96 11.28 -13.31
C CYS A 229 -7.27 11.44 -14.82
N GLY A 230 -8.03 10.53 -15.42
CA GLY A 230 -8.39 10.54 -16.84
C GLY A 230 -7.34 9.90 -17.76
N LEU A 231 -6.38 9.17 -17.21
CA LEU A 231 -5.40 8.40 -18.00
C LEU A 231 -6.03 7.11 -18.52
N ARG A 232 -5.49 6.59 -19.62
CA ARG A 232 -5.96 5.37 -20.28
C ARG A 232 -5.14 4.19 -19.83
N MET A 233 -5.81 3.17 -19.29
CA MET A 233 -5.14 1.94 -18.87
C MET A 233 -5.28 0.84 -19.93
N GLN A 234 -4.24 0.02 -20.06
CA GLN A 234 -4.27 -1.21 -20.85
C GLN A 234 -5.20 -2.25 -20.19
N PRO A 235 -5.71 -3.24 -20.92
CA PRO A 235 -6.55 -4.29 -20.33
C PRO A 235 -5.81 -5.16 -19.31
N GLU A 236 -4.52 -5.40 -19.53
CA GLU A 236 -3.69 -6.29 -18.72
C GLU A 236 -2.30 -5.66 -18.50
N TYR A 237 -1.76 -5.86 -17.31
CA TYR A 237 -0.42 -5.41 -16.92
C TYR A 237 0.29 -6.54 -16.16
N ARG A 238 1.61 -6.62 -16.30
CA ARG A 238 2.42 -7.59 -15.55
C ARG A 238 2.18 -7.41 -14.04
N MET A 239 1.89 -8.51 -13.33
CA MET A 239 1.60 -8.53 -11.88
C MET A 239 0.36 -7.72 -11.44
N MET A 240 -0.44 -7.21 -12.38
CA MET A 240 -1.62 -6.40 -12.11
C MET A 240 -2.78 -6.92 -12.98
N PRO A 241 -3.29 -8.13 -12.68
CA PRO A 241 -4.25 -8.81 -13.54
C PRO A 241 -5.53 -7.99 -13.70
N GLY A 242 -6.03 -7.85 -14.92
CA GLY A 242 -7.23 -7.06 -15.24
C GLY A 242 -8.48 -7.55 -14.50
N LEU A 243 -8.52 -8.81 -14.10
CA LEU A 243 -9.58 -9.36 -13.27
C LEU A 243 -9.65 -8.73 -11.87
N ALA A 244 -8.52 -8.30 -11.29
CA ALA A 244 -8.47 -7.66 -9.97
C ALA A 244 -8.87 -6.17 -10.01
N ARG A 245 -8.93 -5.56 -11.21
CA ARG A 245 -9.35 -4.16 -11.38
C ARG A 245 -10.88 -4.00 -11.50
N ARG A 246 -11.54 -5.02 -12.07
CA ARG A 246 -12.97 -5.07 -12.36
C ARG A 246 -13.87 -5.23 -11.15
#